data_AF-A0A932LJ54-F1
#
_entry.id   AF-A0A932LJ54-F1
#
_cell.length_a   1.000
_cell.length_b   1.000
_cell.length_c   1.000
_cell.angle_alpha   90.00
_cell.angle_beta   90.00
_cell.angle_gamma   90.00
#
_symmetry.space_group_name_H-M   'P 1'
#
loop_
_entity.id
_entity.type
_entity.pdbx_description
1 polymer ?
#
loop_
_entity_poly.entity_id
_entity_poly.type
_entity_poly.pdbx_seq_one_letter_code
_entity_poly.pdbx_strand_id
1 'polypeptide(L)'
;MDVALEIAVGTRPAQDAIVCRCLHVTAAALIEALESRPISTLQEVIHCTGAGDGCTACHRVIREYLQRRSYSSSPSPICSCK
;
A
#
# COMPACT_ATOMS: atom_id res chain seq x y z
N MET A 1 -13.40 20.73 14.37
CA MET A 1 -12.94 19.33 14.37
C MET A 1 -14.00 18.55 13.63
N ASP A 2 -13.83 18.41 12.31
CA ASP A 2 -14.39 17.33 11.50
C ASP A 2 -13.81 17.51 10.10
N VAL A 3 -12.63 16.95 9.86
CA VAL A 3 -12.06 16.87 8.51
C VAL A 3 -12.69 15.64 7.85
N ALA A 4 -13.98 15.76 7.56
CA ALA A 4 -14.67 14.95 6.56
C ALA A 4 -14.49 15.64 5.20
N LEU A 5 -13.24 15.81 4.78
CA LEU A 5 -12.94 16.28 3.43
C LEU A 5 -12.75 15.05 2.54
N GLU A 6 -13.75 14.83 1.71
CA GLU A 6 -13.85 13.79 0.69
C GLU A 6 -12.54 13.54 -0.04
N ILE A 7 -11.92 12.39 0.20
CA ILE A 7 -10.82 11.90 -0.64
C ILE A 7 -11.40 10.89 -1.62
N ALA A 8 -12.01 11.41 -2.68
CA ALA A 8 -12.13 10.70 -3.94
C ALA A 8 -10.75 10.75 -4.65
N VAL A 9 -9.82 9.87 -4.28
CA VAL A 9 -8.57 9.69 -5.04
C VAL A 9 -8.53 8.30 -5.67
N GLY A 10 -8.37 8.30 -7.00
CA GLY A 10 -8.83 7.27 -7.91
C GLY A 10 -8.22 5.88 -7.74
N THR A 11 -9.02 4.87 -8.11
CA THR A 11 -8.69 3.44 -8.14
C THR A 11 -8.22 2.88 -6.80
N ARG A 12 -9.16 2.73 -5.85
CA ARG A 12 -8.97 1.80 -4.72
C ARG A 12 -8.70 0.42 -5.32
N PRO A 13 -7.55 -0.21 -5.05
CA PRO A 13 -7.29 -1.55 -5.55
C PRO A 13 -8.36 -2.50 -5.01
N ALA A 14 -8.68 -3.54 -5.78
CA ALA A 14 -9.65 -4.54 -5.37
C ALA A 14 -9.27 -5.08 -3.98
N GLN A 15 -10.19 -5.00 -3.04
CA GLN A 15 -9.94 -5.22 -1.61
C GLN A 15 -9.53 -6.68 -1.35
N ASP A 16 -10.03 -7.58 -2.21
CA ASP A 16 -9.74 -9.01 -2.29
C ASP A 16 -8.40 -9.35 -2.97
N ALA A 17 -7.70 -8.39 -3.57
CA ALA A 17 -6.44 -8.66 -4.26
C ALA A 17 -5.37 -9.13 -3.27
N ILE A 18 -4.78 -10.30 -3.52
CA ILE A 18 -3.70 -10.83 -2.68
C ILE A 18 -2.39 -10.08 -2.96
N VAL A 19 -1.88 -9.38 -1.94
CA VAL A 19 -0.59 -8.67 -2.00
C VAL A 19 0.55 -9.62 -1.65
N CYS A 20 0.39 -10.45 -0.61
CA CYS A 20 1.37 -11.45 -0.21
C CYS A 20 0.77 -12.85 -0.32
N ARG A 21 1.22 -13.64 -1.31
CA ARG A 21 0.77 -15.03 -1.46
C ARG A 21 1.30 -15.96 -0.38
N CYS A 22 2.46 -15.65 0.21
CA CYS A 22 3.11 -16.49 1.21
C CYS A 22 2.33 -16.48 2.54
N LEU A 23 1.82 -15.32 2.95
CA LEU A 23 1.07 -15.12 4.19
C LEU A 23 -0.42 -14.82 3.97
N HIS A 24 -0.88 -14.90 2.73
CA HIS A 24 -2.27 -14.65 2.33
C HIS A 24 -2.80 -13.26 2.74
N VAL A 25 -1.93 -12.25 2.71
CA VAL A 25 -2.28 -10.86 3.05
C VAL A 25 -2.93 -10.18 1.84
N THR A 26 -4.13 -9.65 2.03
CA THR A 26 -4.91 -8.94 1.02
C THR A 26 -4.61 -7.44 0.99
N ALA A 27 -5.00 -6.78 -0.10
CA ALA A 27 -4.92 -5.34 -0.24
C ALA A 27 -5.78 -4.63 0.82
N ALA A 28 -6.96 -5.17 1.16
CA ALA A 28 -7.78 -4.67 2.26
C ALA A 28 -7.00 -4.60 3.57
N ALA A 29 -6.40 -5.72 3.99
CA ALA A 29 -5.63 -5.79 5.23
C ALA A 29 -4.43 -4.82 5.23
N LEU A 30 -3.77 -4.65 4.08
CA LEU A 30 -2.70 -3.67 3.94
C LEU A 30 -3.22 -2.23 4.07
N ILE A 31 -4.34 -1.89 3.43
CA ILE A 31 -4.95 -0.56 3.51
C ILE A 31 -5.40 -0.26 4.95
N GLU A 32 -6.09 -1.20 5.60
CA GLU A 32 -6.50 -1.06 7.00
C GLU A 32 -5.31 -0.82 7.93
N ALA A 33 -4.17 -1.50 7.70
CA ALA A 33 -2.94 -1.24 8.44
C ALA A 33 -2.39 0.17 8.19
N LEU A 34 -2.44 0.66 6.95
CA LEU A 34 -1.99 2.01 6.58
C LEU A 34 -2.91 3.13 7.10
N GLU A 35 -4.21 2.84 7.25
CA GLU A 35 -5.22 3.77 7.79
C GLU A 35 -5.23 3.79 9.32
N SER A 36 -5.04 2.64 9.96
CA SER A 36 -5.03 2.53 11.42
C SER A 36 -3.80 3.19 12.07
N ARG A 37 -2.67 3.28 11.36
CA ARG A 37 -1.42 3.84 11.91
C ARG A 37 -0.60 4.60 10.83
N PRO A 38 0.27 5.54 11.23
CA PRO A 38 1.10 6.33 10.30
C PRO A 38 2.29 5.53 9.73
N ILE A 39 2.03 4.34 9.18
CA ILE A 39 3.03 3.45 8.60
C ILE A 39 3.59 4.07 7.32
N SER A 40 4.90 4.33 7.31
CA SER A 40 5.56 5.01 6.17
C SER A 40 6.67 4.16 5.55
N THR A 41 6.99 3.02 6.17
CA THR A 41 8.11 2.17 5.77
C THR A 41 7.70 0.71 5.57
N LEU A 42 8.45 0.00 4.73
CA LEU A 42 8.22 -1.44 4.50
C LEU A 42 8.36 -2.25 5.78
N GLN A 43 9.32 -1.91 6.65
CA GLN A 43 9.56 -2.63 7.89
C GLN A 43 8.36 -2.51 8.85
N GLU A 44 7.72 -1.34 8.92
CA GLU A 44 6.49 -1.15 9.69
C GLU A 44 5.31 -1.94 9.10
N VAL A 45 5.20 -2.01 7.77
CA VAL A 45 4.19 -2.88 7.12
C VAL A 45 4.40 -4.34 7.52
N ILE A 46 5.65 -4.82 7.49
CA ILE A 46 5.99 -6.18 7.91
C ILE A 46 5.63 -6.39 9.39
N HIS A 47 5.95 -5.43 10.27
CA HIS A 47 5.60 -5.54 11.69
C HIS A 47 4.09 -5.51 11.95
N CYS A 48 3.30 -4.82 11.12
CA CYS A 48 1.86 -4.72 11.30
C CYS A 48 1.08 -5.87 10.63
N THR A 49 1.50 -6.30 9.45
CA THR A 49 0.76 -7.26 8.60
C THR A 49 1.46 -8.60 8.41
N GLY A 50 2.74 -8.70 8.78
CA GLY A 50 3.62 -9.83 8.47
C GLY A 50 4.10 -9.85 7.01
N ALA A 51 3.42 -9.16 6.09
CA ALA A 51 3.67 -9.27 4.65
C ALA A 51 5.10 -8.88 4.26
N GLY A 52 5.91 -9.88 3.88
CA GLY A 52 7.27 -9.67 3.40
C GLY A 52 8.37 -10.11 4.36
N ASP A 53 8.05 -10.79 5.45
CA ASP A 53 9.02 -11.43 6.35
C ASP A 53 9.79 -12.62 5.72
N GLY A 54 9.17 -13.31 4.75
CA GLY A 54 9.73 -14.52 4.13
C GLY A 54 10.21 -14.31 2.69
N CYS A 55 9.40 -14.71 1.72
CA CYS A 55 9.76 -14.81 0.29
C CYS A 55 10.09 -13.46 -0.40
N THR A 56 9.86 -12.33 0.26
CA THR A 56 10.07 -10.93 -0.18
C THR A 56 9.47 -10.50 -1.53
N ALA A 57 8.82 -11.40 -2.28
CA ALA A 57 8.21 -11.10 -3.59
C ALA A 57 7.16 -9.98 -3.55
N CYS A 58 6.48 -9.80 -2.42
CA CYS A 58 5.50 -8.74 -2.23
C CYS A 58 6.11 -7.36 -1.90
N HIS A 59 7.41 -7.26 -1.62
CA HIS A 59 8.07 -6.00 -1.23
C HIS A 59 7.89 -4.90 -2.26
N ARG A 60 8.02 -5.24 -3.56
CA ARG A 60 7.82 -4.29 -4.66
C ARG A 60 6.40 -3.73 -4.67
N VAL A 61 5.40 -4.59 -4.49
CA VAL A 61 3.99 -4.20 -4.44
C VAL A 61 3.75 -3.31 -3.23
N ILE A 62 4.15 -3.73 -2.03
CA ILE A 62 3.98 -2.95 -0.80
C ILE A 62 4.61 -1.56 -0.93
N ARG A 63 5.82 -1.47 -1.52
CA ARG A 63 6.48 -0.17 -1.77
C ARG A 63 5.67 0.71 -2.71
N GLU A 64 5.02 0.15 -3.72
CA GLU A 64 4.13 0.89 -4.63
C GLU A 64 2.92 1.47 -3.88
N TYR A 65 2.33 0.74 -2.93
CA TYR A 65 1.26 1.26 -2.08
C TYR A 65 1.73 2.41 -1.19
N LEU A 66 2.89 2.26 -0.54
CA LEU A 66 3.49 3.32 0.28
C LEU A 66 3.83 4.56 -0.55
N GLN A 67 4.40 4.36 -1.73
CA GLN A 67 4.65 5.43 -2.69
C GLN A 67 3.34 6.09 -3.11
N ARG A 68 2.31 5.33 -3.51
CA ARG A 68 1.01 5.87 -3.92
C ARG A 68 0.38 6.72 -2.81
N ARG A 69 0.46 6.28 -1.55
CA ARG A 69 0.04 7.08 -0.38
C ARG A 69 0.77 8.41 -0.31
N SER A 70 2.08 8.43 -0.57
CA SER A 70 2.86 9.68 -0.65
C SER A 70 2.57 10.51 -1.91
N TYR A 71 2.22 9.85 -3.02
CA TYR A 71 1.92 10.46 -4.33
C TYR A 71 0.45 10.86 -4.50
N SER A 72 -0.41 10.80 -3.48
CA SER A 72 -1.68 11.53 -3.50
C SER A 72 -1.49 13.06 -3.63
N SER A 73 -0.24 13.54 -3.65
CA SER A 73 0.17 14.86 -4.17
C SER A 73 0.70 14.88 -5.62
N SER A 74 0.28 13.96 -6.51
CA SER A 74 0.45 13.94 -7.99
C SER A 74 1.82 13.48 -8.55
N PRO A 75 1.95 13.23 -9.88
CA PRO A 75 1.82 11.94 -10.56
C PRO A 75 3.16 11.35 -11.07
N SER A 76 3.16 10.06 -11.36
CA SER A 76 4.30 9.28 -11.87
C SER A 76 4.75 9.68 -13.28
N PRO A 77 6.06 9.80 -13.56
CA PRO A 77 6.57 9.72 -14.92
C PRO A 77 6.59 8.25 -15.36
N ILE A 78 5.80 7.94 -16.37
CA ILE A 78 5.99 6.75 -17.19
C ILE A 78 7.38 6.89 -17.84
N CYS A 79 8.39 6.11 -17.42
CA CYS A 79 9.62 6.00 -18.21
C CYS A 79 9.30 5.16 -19.44
N SER A 80 8.79 5.83 -20.48
CA SER A 80 8.87 5.36 -21.86
C SER A 80 10.32 5.54 -22.29
N CYS A 81 11.10 4.47 -22.12
CA CYS A 81 12.53 4.48 -22.36
C CYS A 81 12.89 3.26 -23.24
N LYS A 82 12.36 3.32 -24.47
CA LYS A 82 12.81 2.76 -25.76
C LYS A 82 12.80 1.24 -25.99
#